data_AF-A0A1M7LK11-F1
#
_entry.id   AF-A0A1M7LK11-F1
#
_cell.length_a   1.000
_cell.length_b   1.000
_cell.length_c   1.000
_cell.angle_alpha   90.00
_cell.angle_beta   90.00
_cell.angle_gamma   90.00
#
_symmetry.space_group_name_H-M   'P 1'
#
loop_
_entity.id
_entity.type
_entity.pdbx_description
1 polymer ?
#
loop_
_entity_poly.entity_id
_entity_poly.type
_entity_poly.pdbx_seq_one_letter_code
_entity_poly.pdbx_strand_id
1 'polypeptide(L)'
;MGWTEDYIDLCHCCVSDPATLANMRDIVIPSLQDLAERYRAAASECPSVFLDWQYLDSKANRLELAIASGRLRCQRQPVQQQLFSA
;
A
#
# COMPACT_ATOMS: atom_id res chain seq x y z
N MET A 1 11.33 12.37 7.07
CA MET A 1 10.46 11.22 6.72
C MET A 1 9.13 11.79 6.23
N GLY A 2 8.96 12.01 4.92
CA GLY A 2 7.72 12.60 4.34
C GLY A 2 7.04 11.69 3.31
N TRP A 3 7.84 10.92 2.59
CA TRP A 3 7.42 10.12 1.45
C TRP A 3 6.36 9.05 1.77
N THR A 4 6.34 8.47 2.97
CA THR A 4 5.39 7.39 3.32
C THR A 4 3.95 7.87 3.40
N GLU A 5 3.71 9.09 3.89
CA GLU A 5 2.33 9.61 3.96
C GLU A 5 1.82 10.02 2.58
N ASP A 6 2.68 10.63 1.74
CA ASP A 6 2.34 10.94 0.34
C ASP A 6 1.95 9.68 -0.44
N TYR A 7 2.63 8.55 -0.22
CA TYR A 7 2.30 7.28 -0.87
C TYR A 7 1.04 6.61 -0.32
N ILE A 8 0.75 6.75 0.97
CA ILE A 8 -0.52 6.30 1.56
C ILE A 8 -1.67 7.10 0.95
N ASP A 9 -1.54 8.42 0.83
CA ASP A 9 -2.55 9.27 0.21
C ASP A 9 -2.74 8.93 -1.28
N LEU A 10 -1.67 8.62 -2.00
CA LEU A 10 -1.74 8.11 -3.38
C LEU A 10 -2.48 6.77 -3.47
N CYS A 11 -2.41 5.89 -2.47
CA CYS A 11 -3.23 4.68 -2.41
C CYS A 11 -4.73 4.98 -2.20
N HIS A 12 -5.07 6.15 -1.65
CA HIS A 12 -6.44 6.61 -1.44
C HIS A 12 -6.99 7.43 -2.61
N CYS A 13 -6.13 8.10 -3.38
CA CYS A 13 -6.51 8.86 -4.58
C CYS A 13 -6.84 7.95 -5.77
N CYS A 14 -7.91 8.29 -6.51
CA CYS A 14 -8.21 7.66 -7.79
C CYS A 14 -7.34 8.27 -8.89
N VAL A 15 -6.19 7.67 -9.20
CA VAL A 15 -5.39 8.08 -10.36
C VAL A 15 -5.71 7.16 -11.54
N SER A 16 -6.14 7.74 -12.65
CA SER A 16 -6.46 7.01 -13.89
C SER A 16 -5.32 6.98 -14.90
N ASP A 17 -4.22 7.69 -14.62
CA ASP A 17 -3.04 7.71 -15.47
C ASP A 17 -2.35 6.32 -15.49
N PRO A 18 -2.20 5.68 -16.67
CA PRO A 18 -1.64 4.33 -16.77
C PRO A 18 -0.20 4.20 -16.25
N ALA A 19 0.63 5.24 -16.43
CA ALA A 19 2.01 5.22 -15.93
C ALA A 19 2.02 5.29 -14.39
N THR A 20 1.14 6.09 -13.81
CA THR A 20 0.98 6.16 -12.35
C THR A 20 0.42 4.85 -11.79
N LEU A 21 -0.54 4.22 -12.45
CA LEU A 21 -1.05 2.90 -12.04
C LEU A 21 0.02 1.80 -12.11
N ALA A 22 0.88 1.83 -13.14
CA ALA A 22 2.01 0.90 -13.26
C ALA A 22 3.03 1.13 -12.13
N ASN A 23 3.43 2.38 -11.88
CA ASN A 23 4.34 2.74 -10.78
C ASN A 23 3.76 2.36 -9.41
N MET A 24 2.45 2.56 -9.21
CA MET A 24 1.78 2.16 -7.99
C MET A 24 1.84 0.64 -7.77
N ARG A 25 1.62 -0.16 -8.82
CA ARG A 25 1.67 -1.62 -8.74
C ARG A 25 3.07 -2.19 -8.58
N ASP A 26 4.03 -1.68 -9.34
CA ASP A 26 5.32 -2.33 -9.53
C ASP A 26 6.38 -1.79 -8.57
N ILE A 27 6.18 -0.58 -8.02
CA ILE A 27 7.16 0.10 -7.16
C ILE A 27 6.55 0.44 -5.81
N VAL A 28 5.45 1.21 -5.77
CA VAL A 28 4.94 1.80 -4.53
C VAL A 28 4.33 0.73 -3.63
N ILE A 29 3.37 -0.07 -4.11
CA ILE A 29 2.71 -1.12 -3.33
C ILE A 29 3.74 -2.12 -2.76
N PRO A 30 4.69 -2.68 -3.54
CA PRO A 30 5.72 -3.56 -3.01
C PRO A 30 6.59 -2.89 -1.94
N SER A 31 6.97 -1.62 -2.13
CA SER A 31 7.77 -0.88 -1.14
C SER A 31 7.00 -0.65 0.16
N LEU A 32 5.71 -0.33 0.09
CA LEU A 32 4.85 -0.21 1.27
C LEU A 32 4.66 -1.56 1.98
N GLN A 33 4.61 -2.67 1.23
CA GLN A 33 4.53 -4.02 1.80
C GLN A 33 5.78 -4.38 2.60
N ASP A 34 6.97 -4.19 2.03
CA ASP A 34 8.24 -4.40 2.76
C ASP A 34 8.30 -3.53 4.02
N LEU A 35 7.84 -2.28 3.94
CA LEU A 35 7.79 -1.40 5.11
C LEU A 35 6.79 -1.88 6.18
N ALA A 36 5.61 -2.35 5.78
CA ALA A 36 4.62 -2.91 6.69
C ALA A 36 5.15 -4.17 7.40
N GLU A 37 5.83 -5.05 6.67
CA GLU A 37 6.49 -6.24 7.23
C GLU A 37 7.56 -5.87 8.25
N ARG A 38 8.38 -4.84 7.98
CA ARG A 38 9.37 -4.35 8.95
C ARG A 38 8.73 -3.82 10.22
N TYR A 39 7.62 -3.07 10.11
CA TYR A 39 6.89 -2.60 11.29
C TYR A 39 6.24 -3.76 12.06
N ARG A 40 5.69 -4.77 11.38
CA ARG A 40 5.17 -6.01 12.00
C ARG A 40 6.26 -6.77 12.73
N ALA A 41 7.43 -6.95 12.11
CA ALA A 41 8.57 -7.63 12.71
C ALA A 41 9.04 -6.90 13.98
N ALA A 42 9.21 -5.57 13.89
CA ALA A 42 9.56 -4.75 15.04
C ALA A 42 8.50 -4.80 16.15
N ALA A 43 7.21 -4.82 15.81
CA ALA A 43 6.14 -5.01 16.78
C ALA A 43 6.18 -6.41 17.41
N SER A 44 6.56 -7.46 16.68
CA SER A 44 6.66 -8.82 17.25
C SER A 44 7.80 -8.98 18.25
N GLU A 45 8.87 -8.19 18.09
CA GLU A 45 10.02 -8.17 19.00
C GLU A 45 9.78 -7.25 20.22
N CYS A 46 8.83 -6.34 20.13
CA CYS A 46 8.47 -5.42 21.21
C CYS A 46 7.37 -6.02 22.10
N PRO A 47 7.54 -6.08 23.43
CA PRO A 47 6.47 -6.56 24.30
C PRO A 47 5.22 -5.65 24.20
N SER A 48 4.04 -6.25 24.05
CA SER A 48 2.78 -5.55 23.78
C SER A 48 2.31 -4.57 24.87
N VAL A 49 2.97 -4.59 26.03
CA VAL A 49 2.72 -3.69 27.16
C VAL A 49 3.34 -2.31 26.97
N PHE A 50 4.25 -2.14 26.00
CA PHE A 50 4.93 -0.88 25.76
C PHE A 50 4.21 0.00 24.72
N LEU A 51 4.30 1.32 24.91
CA LEU A 51 3.75 2.31 23.98
C LEU A 51 4.36 2.19 22.57
N ASP A 52 5.63 1.79 22.49
CA ASP A 52 6.32 1.58 21.22
C ASP A 52 5.68 0.44 20.40
N TRP A 53 5.19 -0.62 21.06
CA TRP A 53 4.45 -1.68 20.39
C TRP A 53 3.16 -1.14 19.73
N GLN A 54 2.37 -0.35 20.46
CA GLN A 54 1.12 0.22 19.93
C GLN A 54 1.39 1.15 18.74
N TYR A 55 2.48 1.91 18.79
CA TYR A 55 2.90 2.77 17.69
C TYR A 55 3.29 1.96 16.44
N LEU A 56 4.10 0.91 16.62
CA LEU A 56 4.54 0.03 15.54
C LEU A 56 3.37 -0.73 14.91
N ASP A 57 2.47 -1.28 15.73
CA ASP A 57 1.26 -1.98 15.28
C ASP A 57 0.30 -1.05 14.52
N SER A 58 0.08 0.17 15.04
CA SER A 58 -0.74 1.17 14.37
C SER A 58 -0.17 1.57 13.00
N LYS A 59 1.15 1.73 12.89
CA LYS A 59 1.82 2.02 11.61
C LYS A 59 1.71 0.88 10.62
N ALA A 60 1.94 -0.36 11.06
CA ALA A 60 1.76 -1.55 10.24
C ALA A 60 0.33 -1.62 9.69
N ASN A 61 -0.67 -1.48 10.57
CA ASN A 61 -2.08 -1.51 10.18
C ASN A 61 -2.44 -0.39 9.18
N ARG A 62 -1.95 0.84 9.37
CA ARG A 62 -2.17 1.94 8.41
C ARG A 62 -1.62 1.60 7.02
N LEU A 63 -0.41 1.03 6.96
CA LEU A 63 0.21 0.63 5.70
C LEU A 63 -0.56 -0.51 5.04
N GLU A 64 -0.93 -1.55 5.78
CA GLU A 64 -1.70 -2.69 5.28
C GLU A 64 -3.05 -2.26 4.68
N LEU A 65 -3.75 -1.33 5.34
CA LEU A 65 -5.00 -0.76 4.84
C LEU A 65 -4.79 0.06 3.56
N ALA A 66 -3.74 0.88 3.51
CA ALA A 66 -3.39 1.64 2.32
C ALA A 66 -3.06 0.71 1.14
N ILE A 67 -2.26 -0.33 1.37
CA ILE A 67 -1.92 -1.36 0.36
C ILE A 67 -3.18 -2.06 -0.14
N ALA A 68 -4.10 -2.45 0.74
CA ALA A 68 -5.35 -3.10 0.35
C ALA A 68 -6.19 -2.17 -0.54
N SER A 69 -6.32 -0.89 -0.17
CA SER A 69 -7.02 0.13 -0.98
C SER A 69 -6.35 0.32 -2.34
N GLY A 70 -5.02 0.47 -2.35
CA GLY A 70 -4.22 0.64 -3.56
C GLY A 70 -4.35 -0.56 -4.50
N ARG A 71 -4.31 -1.80 -3.97
CA ARG A 71 -4.50 -3.02 -4.75
C ARG A 71 -5.88 -3.10 -5.39
N LEU A 72 -6.95 -2.79 -4.64
CA LEU A 72 -8.31 -2.78 -5.18
C LEU A 72 -8.46 -1.76 -6.30
N ARG A 73 -7.88 -0.57 -6.15
CA ARG A 73 -7.98 0.53 -7.12
C ARG A 73 -7.07 0.33 -8.33
N CYS A 74 -5.91 -0.28 -8.14
CA CYS A 74 -4.94 -0.58 -9.21
C CYS A 74 -5.16 -1.95 -9.87
N GLN A 75 -6.21 -2.68 -9.50
CA GLN A 75 -6.63 -3.85 -10.28
C GLN A 75 -6.93 -3.38 -11.70
N ARG A 76 -6.27 -4.01 -12.68
CA ARG A 76 -6.58 -3.77 -14.10
C ARG A 76 -8.07 -4.05 -14.28
N GLN A 77 -8.87 -3.02 -14.52
CA GLN A 77 -10.19 -3.24 -15.11
C GLN A 77 -9.97 -4.03 -16.41
N PRO A 78 -10.59 -5.20 -16.58
CA PRO A 78 -10.58 -5.88 -17.86
C PRO A 78 -11.58 -5.18 -18.80
N VAL A 79 -11.35 -3.90 -19.11
CA VAL A 79 -12.25 -3.13 -20.00
C VAL A 79 -11.73 -3.08 -21.44
N GLN A 80 -10.47 -3.43 -21.71
CA GLN A 80 -9.92 -3.30 -23.07
C GLN A 80 -9.60 -4.61 -23.82
N GLN A 81 -9.79 -5.78 -23.22
CA GLN A 81 -9.64 -7.05 -23.97
C GLN A 81 -10.94 -7.56 -24.62
N GLN A 82 -12.07 -6.89 -24.45
CA GLN A 82 -13.33 -7.24 -25.14
C GLN A 82 -13.63 -6.35 -26.36
N LEU A 83 -12.82 -5.32 -26.63
CA LEU A 83 -13.06 -4.38 -27.74
C LEU A 83 -12.38 -4.77 -29.06
N PHE A 84 -11.61 -5.86 -29.10
CA PHE A 84 -10.88 -6.30 -30.30
C PHE A 84 -11.19 -7.73 -30.75
N SER A 85 -12.22 -8.36 -30.17
CA SER A 85 -12.82 -9.59 -30.71
C SER A 85 -14.03 -9.21 -31.55
N ALA A 86 -13.77 -8.67 -32.74
CA ALA A 86 -14.75 -8.49 -33.82
C ALA A 86 -14.40 -9.42 -34.98
#